data_AF-A0A7X6YWK6-F1
#
_entry.id   AF-A0A7X6YWK6-F1
#
_cell.length_a   1.000
_cell.length_b   1.000
_cell.length_c   1.000
_cell.angle_alpha   90.00
_cell.angle_beta   90.00
_cell.angle_gamma   90.00
#
_symmetry.space_group_name_H-M   'P 1'
#
loop_
_entity.id
_entity.type
_entity.pdbx_description
1 polymer ?
#
loop_
_entity_poly.entity_id
_entity_poly.type
_entity_poly.pdbx_seq_one_letter_code
_entity_poly.pdbx_strand_id
1 'polypeptide(L)'
;MSNGEPVSFLDATYRRIYPQDFDFRRQAEARLNQLTMPHWALGDLMDLAIDLAGMTRTLHPPVGRKCVVVMAGDHGVTAEGVSRYPAEVTTQMVHNIVRGGAGINALAHQAGAEVRVVDMGAVDDFTDLVRAGTIIAKKIGRGTANMVYGPAMTRTHAVMAVEAGIEVANLLAPEVDLFGTGEMGIGNTTPSTAIAAVLTGRPVAEVTGRGTGIDDDRLRHKISVVERALARNRPDPKDGLDVLAKVGGFEIGGIAGLILGAAAHRKPVLVDGFISTAGAMIACVLEP
;
A
#
# COMPACT_ATOMS: atom_id res chain seq x y z
N MET A 1 -9.83 20.21 -34.76
CA MET A 1 -9.74 18.83 -34.24
C MET A 1 -8.62 18.86 -33.21
N SER A 2 -8.94 18.86 -31.91
CA SER A 2 -7.89 18.85 -30.89
C SER A 2 -7.24 17.46 -30.94
N ASN A 3 -5.94 17.41 -31.26
CA ASN A 3 -5.11 16.23 -31.05
C ASN A 3 -5.09 15.94 -29.54
N GLY A 4 -6.02 15.11 -29.08
CA GLY A 4 -5.99 14.63 -27.71
C GLY A 4 -4.83 13.64 -27.58
N GLU A 5 -3.81 14.00 -26.81
CA GLU A 5 -2.79 13.03 -26.42
C GLU A 5 -3.46 11.79 -25.80
N PRO A 6 -2.95 10.58 -26.08
CA PRO A 6 -3.49 9.38 -25.47
C PRO A 6 -3.40 9.50 -23.95
N VAL A 7 -4.56 9.43 -23.28
CA VAL A 7 -4.67 9.49 -21.81
C VAL A 7 -3.98 8.26 -21.25
N SER A 8 -3.03 8.44 -20.34
CA SER A 8 -2.35 7.32 -19.68
C SER A 8 -3.32 6.54 -18.79
N PHE A 9 -2.99 5.29 -18.45
CA PHE A 9 -3.84 4.47 -17.59
C PHE A 9 -3.96 5.06 -16.17
N LEU A 10 -2.88 5.67 -15.66
CA LEU A 10 -2.91 6.46 -14.42
C LEU A 10 -3.86 7.65 -14.51
N ASP A 11 -3.74 8.48 -15.56
CA ASP A 11 -4.61 9.65 -15.72
C ASP A 11 -6.09 9.27 -15.85
N ALA A 12 -6.38 8.16 -16.53
CA ALA A 12 -7.72 7.62 -16.65
C ALA A 12 -8.28 7.16 -15.29
N THR A 13 -7.41 6.67 -14.39
CA THR A 13 -7.77 6.29 -13.02
C THR A 13 -8.00 7.53 -12.16
N TYR A 14 -7.13 8.53 -12.20
CA TYR A 14 -7.26 9.77 -11.43
C TYR A 14 -8.56 10.51 -11.75
N ARG A 15 -8.95 10.58 -13.03
CA ARG A 15 -10.23 11.20 -13.46
C ARG A 15 -11.49 10.51 -12.90
N ARG A 16 -11.34 9.32 -12.31
CA ARG A 16 -12.44 8.58 -11.68
C ARG A 16 -12.42 8.68 -10.15
N ILE A 17 -11.38 9.28 -9.58
CA ILE A 17 -11.31 9.59 -8.15
C ILE A 17 -12.06 10.91 -7.94
N TYR A 18 -12.97 10.92 -6.97
CA TYR A 18 -13.79 12.08 -6.65
C TYR A 18 -13.74 12.33 -5.16
N PRO A 19 -13.88 13.60 -4.72
CA PRO A 19 -14.12 13.90 -3.32
C PRO A 19 -15.35 13.15 -2.79
N GLN A 20 -15.37 12.95 -1.48
CA GLN A 20 -16.54 12.40 -0.80
C GLN A 20 -17.78 13.26 -1.07
N ASP A 21 -18.93 12.61 -1.14
CA ASP A 21 -20.19 13.28 -1.46
C ASP A 21 -20.78 14.00 -0.24
N PHE A 22 -20.79 15.34 -0.31
CA PHE A 22 -21.26 16.20 0.78
C PHE A 22 -22.75 16.01 1.12
N ASP A 23 -23.58 15.66 0.13
CA ASP A 23 -25.01 15.46 0.38
C ASP A 23 -25.26 14.16 1.14
N PHE A 24 -24.52 13.09 0.82
CA PHE A 24 -24.59 11.84 1.59
C PHE A 24 -23.98 11.98 2.99
N ARG A 25 -22.89 12.74 3.15
CA ARG A 25 -22.34 13.08 4.47
C ARG A 25 -23.38 13.79 5.34
N ARG A 26 -24.03 14.85 4.81
CA ARG A 26 -25.07 15.60 5.52
C ARG A 26 -26.28 14.74 5.89
N GLN A 27 -26.72 13.88 4.97
CA GLN A 27 -27.83 12.95 5.24
C GLN A 27 -27.48 11.93 6.33
N ALA A 28 -26.25 11.40 6.32
CA ALA A 28 -25.78 10.48 7.36
C ALA A 28 -25.71 11.17 8.73
N GLU A 29 -25.15 12.38 8.79
CA GLU A 29 -25.11 13.18 10.02
C GLU A 29 -26.53 13.48 10.55
N ALA A 30 -27.46 13.87 9.69
CA ALA A 30 -28.85 14.12 10.08
C ALA A 30 -29.54 12.87 10.63
N ARG A 31 -29.29 11.69 10.02
CA ARG A 31 -29.77 10.39 10.49
C ARG A 31 -29.19 10.06 11.88
N LEU A 32 -27.89 10.25 12.06
CA LEU A 32 -27.18 9.94 13.30
C LEU A 32 -27.65 10.83 14.46
N ASN A 33 -27.95 12.10 14.21
CA ASN A 33 -28.52 13.02 15.20
C ASN A 33 -29.94 12.67 15.66
N GLN A 34 -30.65 11.81 14.93
CA GLN A 34 -32.00 11.33 15.30
C GLN A 34 -31.98 10.04 16.12
N LEU A 35 -30.81 9.43 16.34
CA LEU A 35 -30.71 8.21 17.12
C LEU A 35 -31.02 8.50 18.60
N THR A 36 -31.72 7.57 19.26
CA THR A 36 -32.09 7.68 20.67
C THR A 36 -30.88 7.41 21.59
N MET A 37 -29.94 8.35 21.60
CA MET A 37 -28.68 8.30 22.35
C MET A 37 -28.19 9.72 22.64
N PRO A 38 -27.34 9.94 23.66
CA PRO A 38 -26.69 11.23 23.86
C PRO A 38 -25.94 11.67 22.58
N HIS A 39 -25.90 12.98 22.34
CA HIS A 39 -25.22 13.52 21.17
C HIS A 39 -23.80 12.96 21.07
N TRP A 40 -23.50 12.37 19.91
CA TRP A 40 -22.19 11.80 19.57
C TRP A 40 -21.64 10.73 20.52
N ALA A 41 -22.49 9.98 21.23
CA ALA A 41 -22.05 9.03 22.26
C ALA A 41 -21.13 7.89 21.77
N LEU A 42 -21.03 7.64 20.46
CA LEU A 42 -20.15 6.62 19.88
C LEU A 42 -18.89 7.20 19.21
N GLY A 43 -18.65 8.51 19.31
CA GLY A 43 -17.41 9.17 18.86
C GLY A 43 -17.03 8.82 17.41
N ASP A 44 -15.78 8.39 17.23
CA ASP A 44 -15.17 8.03 15.94
C ASP A 44 -16.00 7.04 15.10
N LEU A 45 -16.84 6.19 15.72
CA LEU A 45 -17.71 5.29 14.96
C LEU A 45 -18.80 6.04 14.18
N MET A 46 -19.25 7.17 14.71
CA MET A 46 -20.22 8.06 14.04
C MET A 46 -19.54 8.85 12.92
N ASP A 47 -18.31 9.31 13.15
CA ASP A 47 -17.49 9.96 12.13
C ASP A 47 -17.21 9.01 10.96
N LEU A 48 -16.84 7.76 11.26
CA LEU A 48 -16.64 6.71 10.27
C LEU A 48 -17.91 6.42 9.46
N ALA A 49 -19.09 6.41 10.10
CA ALA A 49 -20.34 6.20 9.38
C ALA A 49 -20.64 7.32 8.37
N ILE A 50 -20.30 8.56 8.70
CA ILE A 50 -20.42 9.71 7.79
C ILE A 50 -19.42 9.60 6.63
N ASP A 51 -18.18 9.26 6.94
CA ASP A 51 -17.12 9.04 5.95
C ASP A 51 -17.50 7.93 4.96
N LEU A 52 -17.95 6.78 5.45
CA LEU A 52 -18.40 5.67 4.60
C LEU A 52 -19.57 6.08 3.71
N ALA A 53 -20.53 6.83 4.23
CA ALA A 53 -21.66 7.32 3.43
C ALA A 53 -21.20 8.27 2.32
N GLY A 54 -20.29 9.21 2.64
CA GLY A 54 -19.70 10.13 1.68
C GLY A 54 -18.86 9.45 0.60
N MET A 55 -18.04 8.47 0.99
CA MET A 55 -17.21 7.69 0.06
C MET A 55 -18.08 6.87 -0.90
N THR A 56 -19.03 6.12 -0.37
CA THR A 56 -19.82 5.13 -1.13
C THR A 56 -21.07 5.73 -1.80
N ARG A 57 -21.43 6.97 -1.46
CA ARG A 57 -22.65 7.66 -1.91
C ARG A 57 -23.93 6.89 -1.61
N THR A 58 -24.03 6.40 -0.37
CA THR A 58 -25.21 5.68 0.13
C THR A 58 -25.30 5.80 1.65
N LEU A 59 -26.51 5.81 2.20
CA LEU A 59 -26.73 5.70 3.65
C LEU A 59 -26.59 4.27 4.18
N HIS A 60 -26.40 3.30 3.28
CA HIS A 60 -26.18 1.89 3.59
C HIS A 60 -24.88 1.44 2.91
N PRO A 61 -23.71 1.92 3.37
CA PRO A 61 -22.43 1.57 2.77
C PRO A 61 -22.20 0.05 2.81
N PRO A 62 -21.89 -0.59 1.67
CA PRO A 62 -21.60 -2.01 1.66
C PRO A 62 -20.24 -2.26 2.33
N VAL A 63 -20.21 -3.17 3.31
CA VAL A 63 -18.99 -3.59 4.04
C VAL A 63 -18.95 -5.11 4.27
N GLY A 64 -19.82 -5.84 3.58
CA GLY A 64 -20.01 -7.28 3.78
C GLY A 64 -18.84 -8.10 3.23
N ARG A 65 -18.40 -7.80 2.01
CA ARG A 65 -17.32 -8.52 1.33
C ARG A 65 -16.00 -7.79 1.54
N LYS A 66 -15.07 -8.42 2.27
CA LYS A 66 -13.81 -7.81 2.69
C LYS A 66 -12.64 -8.59 2.11
N CYS A 67 -11.62 -7.89 1.65
CA CYS A 67 -10.42 -8.53 1.13
C CYS A 67 -9.17 -7.77 1.56
N VAL A 68 -8.28 -8.46 2.27
CA VAL A 68 -6.91 -7.99 2.52
C VAL A 68 -6.04 -8.42 1.34
N VAL A 69 -5.44 -7.45 0.67
CA VAL A 69 -4.54 -7.67 -0.47
C VAL A 69 -3.11 -7.53 0.01
N VAL A 70 -2.38 -8.65 0.05
CA VAL A 70 -1.00 -8.72 0.50
C VAL A 70 -0.06 -8.60 -0.70
N MET A 71 0.62 -7.47 -0.81
CA MET A 71 1.59 -7.21 -1.87
C MET A 71 2.98 -7.72 -1.45
N ALA A 72 3.54 -8.66 -2.22
CA ALA A 72 4.83 -9.28 -1.92
C ALA A 72 5.94 -8.74 -2.83
N GLY A 73 7.07 -8.34 -2.25
CA GLY A 73 8.22 -7.79 -2.99
C GLY A 73 9.52 -7.81 -2.18
N ASP A 74 10.62 -8.10 -2.86
CA ASP A 74 11.96 -8.15 -2.25
C ASP A 74 12.77 -6.89 -2.54
N HIS A 75 13.78 -6.63 -1.70
CA HIS A 75 14.54 -5.38 -1.72
C HIS A 75 16.04 -5.58 -1.77
N GLY A 76 16.71 -4.93 -2.73
CA GLY A 76 18.18 -4.99 -2.83
C GLY A 76 18.91 -4.39 -1.63
N VAL A 77 18.28 -3.45 -0.90
CA VAL A 77 18.87 -2.85 0.31
C VAL A 77 19.03 -3.85 1.47
N THR A 78 18.40 -5.02 1.40
CA THR A 78 18.60 -6.10 2.38
C THR A 78 20.05 -6.55 2.48
N ALA A 79 20.82 -6.45 1.39
CA ALA A 79 22.25 -6.75 1.35
C ALA A 79 23.08 -5.87 2.30
N GLU A 80 22.55 -4.73 2.74
CA GLU A 80 23.19 -3.85 3.72
C GLU A 80 22.99 -4.33 5.17
N GLY A 81 22.31 -5.46 5.43
CA GLY A 81 22.13 -5.97 6.80
C GLY A 81 21.10 -5.21 7.65
N VAL A 82 20.14 -4.55 6.99
CA VAL A 82 19.07 -3.74 7.63
C VAL A 82 17.93 -4.56 8.27
N SER A 83 17.94 -5.88 8.11
CA SER A 83 16.94 -6.80 8.67
C SER A 83 17.60 -7.85 9.55
N ARG A 84 16.85 -8.38 10.53
CA ARG A 84 17.25 -9.55 11.33
C ARG A 84 17.10 -10.88 10.58
N TYR A 85 16.17 -10.94 9.63
CA TYR A 85 15.84 -12.14 8.86
C TYR A 85 16.51 -12.13 7.49
N PRO A 86 16.90 -13.30 6.96
CA PRO A 86 17.48 -13.42 5.64
C PRO A 86 16.38 -13.27 4.56
N ALA A 87 16.76 -12.97 3.32
CA ALA A 87 15.82 -12.58 2.26
C ALA A 87 14.85 -13.71 1.87
N GLU A 88 15.27 -14.98 1.99
CA GLU A 88 14.46 -16.16 1.65
C GLU A 88 13.19 -16.30 2.52
N VAL A 89 13.11 -15.56 3.63
CA VAL A 89 11.91 -15.54 4.49
C VAL A 89 10.71 -14.92 3.77
N THR A 90 10.89 -14.02 2.80
CA THR A 90 9.79 -13.50 1.97
C THR A 90 9.01 -14.66 1.35
N THR A 91 9.71 -15.59 0.71
CA THR A 91 9.13 -16.75 0.01
C THR A 91 8.46 -17.73 0.95
N GLN A 92 9.11 -18.03 2.08
CA GLN A 92 8.53 -18.91 3.10
C GLN A 92 7.20 -18.35 3.62
N MET A 93 7.15 -17.03 3.86
CA MET A 93 5.94 -16.38 4.34
C MET A 93 4.85 -16.29 3.28
N VAL A 94 5.19 -16.02 2.01
CA VAL A 94 4.20 -16.08 0.91
C VAL A 94 3.54 -17.46 0.86
N HIS A 95 4.33 -18.54 0.90
CA HIS A 95 3.76 -19.89 0.97
C HIS A 95 2.92 -20.11 2.22
N ASN A 96 3.33 -19.59 3.37
CA ASN A 96 2.56 -19.71 4.62
C ASN A 96 1.21 -18.98 4.54
N ILE A 97 1.19 -17.75 3.99
CA ILE A 97 -0.02 -16.95 3.80
C ILE A 97 -0.98 -17.64 2.83
N VAL A 98 -0.47 -18.15 1.71
CA VAL A 98 -1.27 -18.90 0.72
C VAL A 98 -1.87 -20.18 1.32
N ARG A 99 -1.17 -20.83 2.24
CA ARG A 99 -1.65 -22.03 2.96
C ARG A 99 -2.59 -21.71 4.12
N GLY A 100 -2.84 -20.44 4.43
CA GLY A 100 -3.72 -20.05 5.53
C GLY A 100 -3.06 -20.06 6.91
N GLY A 101 -1.73 -20.20 6.99
CA GLY A 101 -1.01 -20.43 8.26
C GLY A 101 -0.38 -19.18 8.90
N ALA A 102 -0.55 -17.99 8.32
CA ALA A 102 0.01 -16.75 8.85
C ALA A 102 -0.97 -15.99 9.77
N GLY A 103 -0.44 -15.07 10.57
CA GLY A 103 -1.26 -14.25 11.48
C GLY A 103 -2.38 -13.47 10.77
N ILE A 104 -2.09 -12.94 9.57
CA ILE A 104 -3.11 -12.27 8.75
C ILE A 104 -4.26 -13.19 8.36
N ASN A 105 -4.01 -14.49 8.12
CA ASN A 105 -5.07 -15.44 7.80
C ASN A 105 -6.01 -15.64 8.99
N ALA A 106 -5.46 -15.78 10.20
CA ALA A 106 -6.26 -15.94 11.41
C ALA A 106 -7.13 -14.70 11.68
N LEU A 107 -6.55 -13.50 11.57
CA LEU A 107 -7.27 -12.23 11.78
C LEU A 107 -8.32 -11.97 10.69
N ALA A 108 -7.96 -12.21 9.42
CA ALA A 108 -8.88 -12.07 8.31
C ALA A 108 -10.06 -13.04 8.42
N HIS A 109 -9.80 -14.30 8.79
CA HIS A 109 -10.86 -15.28 9.05
C HIS A 109 -11.82 -14.80 10.14
N GLN A 110 -11.29 -14.33 11.27
CA GLN A 110 -12.10 -13.78 12.36
C GLN A 110 -12.92 -12.55 11.92
N ALA A 111 -12.36 -11.71 11.06
CA ALA A 111 -13.03 -10.54 10.52
C ALA A 111 -13.99 -10.85 9.35
N GLY A 112 -14.05 -12.11 8.88
CA GLY A 112 -14.81 -12.50 7.69
C GLY A 112 -14.27 -11.86 6.41
N ALA A 113 -12.96 -11.72 6.31
CA ALA A 113 -12.24 -11.16 5.17
C ALA A 113 -11.43 -12.25 4.44
N GLU A 114 -11.37 -12.14 3.12
CA GLU A 114 -10.48 -12.93 2.28
C GLU A 114 -9.06 -12.37 2.32
N VAL A 115 -8.07 -13.22 2.03
CA VAL A 115 -6.67 -12.81 1.85
C VAL A 115 -6.25 -13.15 0.44
N ARG A 116 -5.83 -12.15 -0.33
CA ARG A 116 -5.32 -12.31 -1.71
C ARG A 116 -3.87 -11.88 -1.75
N VAL A 117 -2.98 -12.78 -2.12
CA VAL A 117 -1.55 -12.48 -2.27
C VAL A 117 -1.26 -12.07 -3.70
N VAL A 118 -0.49 -11.01 -3.86
CA VAL A 118 -0.03 -10.48 -5.15
C VAL A 118 1.49 -10.50 -5.16
N ASP A 119 2.08 -11.16 -6.14
CA ASP A 119 3.52 -11.11 -6.34
C ASP A 119 3.85 -9.88 -7.20
N MET A 120 4.36 -8.83 -6.54
CA MET A 120 4.76 -7.56 -7.17
C MET A 120 6.23 -7.56 -7.57
N GLY A 121 7.06 -8.38 -6.91
CA GLY A 121 8.49 -8.36 -7.16
C GLY A 121 9.34 -9.25 -6.27
N ALA A 122 8.84 -10.41 -5.83
CA ALA A 122 9.68 -11.35 -5.09
C ALA A 122 10.84 -11.86 -5.97
N VAL A 123 11.99 -12.19 -5.37
CA VAL A 123 13.15 -12.75 -6.09
C VAL A 123 12.84 -14.15 -6.60
N ASP A 124 12.13 -14.94 -5.79
CA ASP A 124 11.76 -16.31 -6.10
C ASP A 124 10.62 -16.38 -7.13
N ASP A 125 10.57 -17.54 -7.79
CA ASP A 125 9.59 -17.87 -8.80
C ASP A 125 8.37 -18.55 -8.17
N PHE A 126 7.21 -17.91 -8.33
CA PHE A 126 5.93 -18.45 -7.87
C PHE A 126 5.03 -18.94 -9.00
N THR A 127 5.60 -19.26 -10.17
CA THR A 127 4.84 -19.71 -11.36
C THR A 127 3.82 -20.81 -11.04
N ASP A 128 4.16 -21.77 -10.18
CA ASP A 128 3.22 -22.84 -9.81
C ASP A 128 2.02 -22.33 -8.99
N LEU A 129 2.25 -21.38 -8.08
CA LEU A 129 1.17 -20.74 -7.31
C LEU A 129 0.28 -19.88 -8.20
N VAL A 130 0.86 -19.20 -9.19
CA VAL A 130 0.12 -18.43 -10.21
C VAL A 130 -0.75 -19.36 -11.05
N ARG A 131 -0.19 -20.47 -11.56
CA ARG A 131 -0.94 -21.47 -12.35
C ARG A 131 -2.08 -22.09 -11.56
N ALA A 132 -1.88 -22.28 -10.26
CA ALA A 132 -2.92 -22.76 -9.35
C ALA A 132 -3.98 -21.69 -9.00
N GLY A 133 -3.81 -20.43 -9.44
CA GLY A 133 -4.73 -19.32 -9.13
C GLY A 133 -4.69 -18.84 -7.68
N THR A 134 -3.69 -19.29 -6.92
CA THR A 134 -3.57 -19.01 -5.48
C THR A 134 -2.89 -17.68 -5.17
N ILE A 135 -2.17 -17.11 -6.15
CA ILE A 135 -1.62 -15.75 -6.09
C ILE A 135 -1.90 -15.01 -7.40
N ILE A 136 -1.95 -13.68 -7.33
CA ILE A 136 -2.10 -12.80 -8.49
C ILE A 136 -0.71 -12.40 -9.01
N ALA A 137 -0.46 -12.62 -10.31
CA ALA A 137 0.82 -12.32 -10.93
C ALA A 137 0.90 -10.86 -11.39
N LYS A 138 1.76 -10.06 -10.75
CA LYS A 138 2.08 -8.67 -11.11
C LYS A 138 3.58 -8.37 -10.98
N LYS A 139 4.42 -9.40 -11.13
CA LYS A 139 5.86 -9.29 -10.88
C LYS A 139 6.49 -8.31 -11.88
N ILE A 140 6.99 -7.18 -11.37
CA ILE A 140 7.66 -6.15 -12.18
C ILE A 140 9.12 -6.53 -12.44
N GLY A 141 9.78 -7.07 -11.42
CA GLY A 141 11.17 -7.53 -11.47
C GLY A 141 11.48 -8.47 -10.30
N ARG A 142 12.66 -9.08 -10.31
CA ARG A 142 13.14 -9.96 -9.21
C ARG A 142 13.83 -9.12 -8.14
N GLY A 143 13.04 -8.56 -7.23
CA GLY A 143 13.50 -7.61 -6.22
C GLY A 143 13.90 -6.25 -6.80
N THR A 144 13.88 -5.22 -5.96
CA THR A 144 14.41 -3.90 -6.32
C THR A 144 15.93 -3.88 -6.32
N ALA A 145 16.53 -2.92 -7.03
CA ALA A 145 17.94 -2.62 -6.88
C ALA A 145 18.24 -2.03 -5.49
N ASN A 146 19.50 -2.10 -5.06
CA ASN A 146 19.89 -1.53 -3.78
C ASN A 146 19.95 0.00 -3.87
N MET A 147 19.00 0.66 -3.20
CA MET A 147 18.84 2.11 -3.22
C MET A 147 20.04 2.91 -2.67
N VAL A 148 21.01 2.25 -2.03
CA VAL A 148 22.25 2.90 -1.55
C VAL A 148 23.19 3.26 -2.70
N TYR A 149 23.19 2.48 -3.79
CA TYR A 149 24.13 2.67 -4.91
C TYR A 149 23.52 3.45 -6.09
N GLY A 150 22.20 3.57 -6.12
CA GLY A 150 21.43 4.22 -7.18
C GLY A 150 19.94 4.06 -6.91
N PRO A 151 19.05 4.31 -7.90
CA PRO A 151 17.61 4.19 -7.68
C PRO A 151 17.20 2.72 -7.48
N ALA A 152 16.17 2.50 -6.65
CA ALA A 152 15.58 1.19 -6.39
C ALA A 152 14.99 0.55 -7.67
N MET A 153 14.45 1.37 -8.57
CA MET A 153 13.88 0.94 -9.85
C MET A 153 13.89 2.09 -10.86
N THR A 154 13.58 1.81 -12.13
CA THR A 154 13.37 2.86 -13.13
C THR A 154 12.02 3.55 -12.89
N ARG A 155 11.86 4.78 -13.41
CA ARG A 155 10.55 5.45 -13.37
C ARG A 155 9.46 4.62 -14.06
N THR A 156 9.78 3.94 -15.16
CA THR A 156 8.86 3.04 -15.85
C THR A 156 8.40 1.90 -14.95
N HIS A 157 9.31 1.26 -14.20
CA HIS A 157 8.92 0.24 -13.25
C HIS A 157 8.09 0.78 -12.08
N ALA A 158 8.34 2.01 -11.63
CA ALA A 158 7.53 2.66 -10.60
C ALA A 158 6.08 2.88 -11.10
N VAL A 159 5.92 3.36 -12.34
CA VAL A 159 4.61 3.46 -12.99
C VAL A 159 3.94 2.09 -13.06
N MET A 160 4.64 1.07 -13.59
CA MET A 160 4.08 -0.29 -13.70
C MET A 160 3.68 -0.87 -12.34
N ALA A 161 4.40 -0.59 -11.26
CA ALA A 161 4.06 -1.04 -9.92
C ALA A 161 2.74 -0.42 -9.41
N VAL A 162 2.54 0.89 -9.64
CA VAL A 162 1.29 1.57 -9.30
C VAL A 162 0.14 1.07 -10.18
N GLU A 163 0.36 0.97 -11.49
CA GLU A 163 -0.65 0.46 -12.43
C GLU A 163 -1.06 -0.97 -12.10
N ALA A 164 -0.11 -1.84 -11.73
CA ALA A 164 -0.40 -3.20 -11.28
C ALA A 164 -1.31 -3.23 -10.04
N GLY A 165 -1.11 -2.33 -9.07
CA GLY A 165 -1.99 -2.18 -7.91
C GLY A 165 -3.40 -1.76 -8.31
N ILE A 166 -3.52 -0.80 -9.25
CA ILE A 166 -4.81 -0.35 -9.79
C ILE A 166 -5.52 -1.49 -10.52
N GLU A 167 -4.78 -2.29 -11.30
CA GLU A 167 -5.32 -3.47 -12.00
C GLU A 167 -5.84 -4.52 -11.01
N VAL A 168 -5.16 -4.73 -9.88
CA VAL A 168 -5.63 -5.62 -8.81
C VAL A 168 -6.93 -5.07 -8.19
N ALA A 169 -7.00 -3.77 -7.90
CA ALA A 169 -8.24 -3.15 -7.41
C ALA A 169 -9.38 -3.33 -8.42
N ASN A 170 -9.13 -3.10 -9.72
CA ASN A 170 -10.11 -3.27 -10.78
C ASN A 170 -10.61 -4.71 -10.90
N LEU A 171 -9.71 -5.68 -10.77
CA LEU A 171 -10.03 -7.11 -10.81
C LEU A 171 -10.97 -7.50 -9.66
N LEU A 172 -10.67 -7.03 -8.44
CA LEU A 172 -11.37 -7.44 -7.22
C LEU A 172 -12.60 -6.58 -6.90
N ALA A 173 -12.72 -5.38 -7.48
CA ALA A 173 -13.81 -4.44 -7.20
C ALA A 173 -15.23 -5.03 -7.35
N PRO A 174 -15.55 -5.91 -8.32
CA PRO A 174 -16.89 -6.50 -8.41
C PRO A 174 -17.27 -7.36 -7.18
N GLU A 175 -16.28 -7.96 -6.52
CA GLU A 175 -16.46 -8.94 -5.44
C GLU A 175 -16.08 -8.41 -4.04
N VAL A 176 -15.40 -7.27 -3.94
CA VAL A 176 -14.92 -6.70 -2.67
C VAL A 176 -15.60 -5.37 -2.39
N ASP A 177 -16.18 -5.17 -1.21
CA ASP A 177 -16.76 -3.89 -0.77
C ASP A 177 -15.76 -3.03 0.01
N LEU A 178 -14.92 -3.67 0.82
CA LEU A 178 -13.89 -3.04 1.66
C LEU A 178 -12.53 -3.71 1.42
N PHE A 179 -11.54 -2.93 1.02
CA PHE A 179 -10.17 -3.41 0.88
C PHE A 179 -9.39 -3.23 2.18
N GLY A 180 -8.45 -4.13 2.44
CA GLY A 180 -7.36 -3.94 3.41
C GLY A 180 -6.03 -4.02 2.68
N THR A 181 -5.09 -3.14 3.00
CA THR A 181 -3.73 -3.22 2.48
C THR A 181 -2.90 -4.18 3.34
N GLY A 182 -2.05 -4.99 2.73
CA GLY A 182 -1.04 -5.77 3.42
C GLY A 182 0.21 -5.89 2.56
N GLU A 183 1.26 -6.39 3.17
CA GLU A 183 2.59 -6.46 2.57
C GLU A 183 3.31 -7.74 3.01
N MET A 184 4.32 -8.13 2.24
CA MET A 184 5.33 -9.08 2.66
C MET A 184 6.63 -8.80 1.92
N GLY A 185 7.67 -8.40 2.64
CA GLY A 185 8.98 -8.17 2.05
C GLY A 185 10.07 -8.00 3.10
N ILE A 186 11.12 -8.79 3.06
CA ILE A 186 12.23 -8.59 3.99
C ILE A 186 12.93 -7.26 3.69
N GLY A 187 13.14 -6.46 4.74
CA GLY A 187 13.84 -5.18 4.69
C GLY A 187 13.01 -3.97 4.24
N ASN A 188 11.74 -4.15 3.84
CA ASN A 188 10.86 -3.12 3.29
C ASN A 188 10.52 -1.96 4.25
N THR A 189 10.73 -2.13 5.56
CA THR A 189 10.69 -1.01 6.52
C THR A 189 11.75 0.06 6.22
N THR A 190 12.83 -0.28 5.52
CA THR A 190 13.92 0.64 5.14
C THR A 190 13.49 1.61 4.02
N PRO A 191 13.01 1.15 2.85
CA PRO A 191 12.45 2.05 1.84
C PRO A 191 11.21 2.78 2.35
N SER A 192 10.37 2.16 3.18
CA SER A 192 9.23 2.84 3.82
C SER A 192 9.67 4.02 4.70
N THR A 193 10.77 3.86 5.43
CA THR A 193 11.39 4.95 6.21
C THR A 193 11.91 6.06 5.31
N ALA A 194 12.56 5.71 4.19
CA ALA A 194 13.05 6.68 3.22
C ALA A 194 11.92 7.50 2.61
N ILE A 195 10.82 6.85 2.21
CA ILE A 195 9.60 7.50 1.71
C ILE A 195 9.04 8.46 2.78
N ALA A 196 8.83 7.98 4.00
CA ALA A 196 8.29 8.80 5.08
C ALA A 196 9.18 10.01 5.38
N ALA A 197 10.51 9.86 5.44
CA ALA A 197 11.44 10.95 5.66
C ALA A 197 11.35 12.03 4.56
N VAL A 198 11.28 11.61 3.30
CA VAL A 198 11.20 12.52 2.15
C VAL A 198 9.88 13.28 2.15
N LEU A 199 8.76 12.59 2.32
CA LEU A 199 7.43 13.18 2.18
C LEU A 199 7.01 14.00 3.40
N THR A 200 7.49 13.66 4.59
CA THR A 200 7.24 14.47 5.81
C THR A 200 8.27 15.58 6.03
N GLY A 201 9.44 15.51 5.38
CA GLY A 201 10.59 16.37 5.64
C GLY A 201 11.23 16.15 7.02
N ARG A 202 10.85 15.09 7.76
CA ARG A 202 11.40 14.80 9.08
C ARG A 202 12.76 14.11 8.98
N PRO A 203 13.65 14.32 9.97
CA PRO A 203 14.92 13.60 10.03
C PRO A 203 14.72 12.08 10.02
N VAL A 204 15.59 11.36 9.31
CA VAL A 204 15.54 9.88 9.20
C VAL A 204 15.52 9.23 10.58
N ALA A 205 16.31 9.74 11.53
CA ALA A 205 16.38 9.24 12.89
C ALA A 205 15.03 9.30 13.64
N GLU A 206 14.14 10.25 13.32
CA GLU A 206 12.82 10.37 13.95
C GLU A 206 11.79 9.39 13.40
N VAL A 207 11.93 8.99 12.13
CA VAL A 207 10.99 8.09 11.44
C VAL A 207 11.51 6.66 11.33
N THR A 208 12.75 6.40 11.73
CA THR A 208 13.31 5.04 11.71
C THR A 208 12.91 4.27 12.96
N GLY A 209 12.06 3.27 12.77
CA GLY A 209 11.72 2.29 13.81
C GLY A 209 12.64 1.05 13.80
N ARG A 210 12.58 0.28 14.89
CA ARG A 210 13.31 -1.01 15.04
C ARG A 210 12.82 -2.13 14.12
N GLY A 211 11.67 -1.96 13.44
CA GLY A 211 11.11 -2.96 12.54
C GLY A 211 10.99 -4.34 13.21
N THR A 212 11.72 -5.33 12.69
CA THR A 212 11.74 -6.72 13.17
C THR A 212 12.48 -6.93 14.52
N GLY A 213 12.58 -5.89 15.34
CA GLY A 213 13.20 -5.94 16.67
C GLY A 213 14.73 -5.89 16.64
N ILE A 214 15.30 -5.00 15.81
CA ILE A 214 16.77 -4.80 15.75
C ILE A 214 17.32 -4.08 16.99
N ASP A 215 18.58 -4.35 17.33
CA ASP A 215 19.32 -3.69 18.41
C ASP A 215 19.72 -2.24 18.07
N ASP A 216 20.31 -1.54 19.02
CA ASP A 216 20.69 -0.12 18.87
C ASP A 216 21.76 0.10 17.80
N ASP A 217 22.68 -0.84 17.64
CA ASP A 217 23.77 -0.75 16.68
C ASP A 217 23.22 -0.90 15.27
N ARG A 218 22.35 -1.88 15.06
CA ARG A 218 21.66 -2.11 13.78
C ARG A 218 20.63 -1.03 13.47
N LEU A 219 20.02 -0.40 14.49
CA LEU A 219 19.18 0.79 14.30
C LEU A 219 20.01 1.96 13.76
N ARG A 220 21.16 2.27 14.38
CA ARG A 220 22.06 3.34 13.89
C ARG A 220 22.58 3.03 12.49
N HIS A 221 22.90 1.77 12.22
CA HIS A 221 23.28 1.32 10.88
C HIS A 221 22.16 1.54 9.86
N LYS A 222 20.92 1.15 10.19
CA LYS A 222 19.75 1.35 9.32
C LYS A 222 19.50 2.84 9.04
N ILE A 223 19.63 3.72 10.03
CA ILE A 223 19.55 5.17 9.85
C ILE A 223 20.59 5.64 8.81
N SER A 224 21.85 5.25 8.99
CA SER A 224 22.94 5.58 8.06
C SER A 224 22.70 5.06 6.64
N VAL A 225 22.16 3.84 6.49
CA VAL A 225 21.77 3.27 5.19
C VAL A 225 20.73 4.13 4.49
N VAL A 226 19.67 4.54 5.21
CA VAL A 226 18.61 5.39 4.64
C VAL A 226 19.16 6.78 4.27
N GLU A 227 19.97 7.41 5.14
CA GLU A 227 20.58 8.70 4.87
C GLU A 227 21.47 8.67 3.62
N ARG A 228 22.29 7.62 3.45
CA ARG A 228 23.10 7.42 2.23
C ARG A 228 22.24 7.28 0.98
N ALA A 229 21.17 6.48 1.05
CA ALA A 229 20.25 6.29 -0.07
C ALA A 229 19.57 7.60 -0.48
N LEU A 230 19.14 8.42 0.48
CA LEU A 230 18.54 9.73 0.23
C LEU A 230 19.56 10.71 -0.37
N ALA A 231 20.76 10.79 0.19
CA ALA A 231 21.83 11.67 -0.31
C ALA A 231 22.24 11.32 -1.74
N ARG A 232 22.27 10.02 -2.08
CA ARG A 232 22.60 9.49 -3.40
C ARG A 232 21.52 9.80 -4.43
N ASN A 233 20.25 9.55 -4.10
CA ASN A 233 19.17 9.57 -5.08
C ASN A 233 18.46 10.92 -5.20
N ARG A 234 18.43 11.72 -4.13
CA ARG A 234 17.76 13.03 -4.07
C ARG A 234 16.34 12.98 -4.66
N PRO A 235 15.42 12.19 -4.06
CA PRO A 235 14.04 12.12 -4.54
C PRO A 235 13.32 13.46 -4.36
N ASP A 236 12.48 13.82 -5.34
CA ASP A 236 11.63 15.01 -5.28
C ASP A 236 10.36 14.70 -4.50
N PRO A 237 10.13 15.32 -3.32
CA PRO A 237 8.95 15.03 -2.50
C PRO A 237 7.62 15.42 -3.17
N LYS A 238 7.64 16.19 -4.26
CA LYS A 238 6.44 16.59 -5.01
C LYS A 238 6.07 15.61 -6.14
N ASP A 239 6.92 14.63 -6.42
CA ASP A 239 6.68 13.62 -7.46
C ASP A 239 6.70 12.23 -6.82
N GLY A 240 5.51 11.71 -6.50
CA GLY A 240 5.34 10.40 -5.88
C GLY A 240 5.97 9.26 -6.68
N LEU A 241 5.99 9.35 -8.03
CA LEU A 241 6.65 8.35 -8.87
C LEU A 241 8.18 8.46 -8.80
N ASP A 242 8.74 9.67 -8.65
CA ASP A 242 10.17 9.86 -8.45
C ASP A 242 10.63 9.33 -7.08
N VAL A 243 9.87 9.62 -6.01
CA VAL A 243 10.14 9.06 -4.67
C VAL A 243 10.10 7.53 -4.72
N LEU A 244 9.03 6.96 -5.28
CA LEU A 244 8.87 5.51 -5.41
C LEU A 244 9.99 4.87 -6.23
N ALA A 245 10.35 5.47 -7.38
CA ALA A 245 11.39 4.95 -8.26
C ALA A 245 12.76 4.91 -7.57
N LYS A 246 13.09 5.98 -6.84
CA LYS A 246 14.41 6.15 -6.25
C LYS A 246 14.61 5.34 -4.98
N VAL A 247 13.64 5.34 -4.06
CA VAL A 247 13.83 4.80 -2.71
C VAL A 247 12.67 3.90 -2.23
N GLY A 248 11.79 3.47 -3.14
CA GLY A 248 10.63 2.65 -2.81
C GLY A 248 10.78 1.16 -3.08
N GLY A 249 9.63 0.49 -3.14
CA GLY A 249 9.45 -0.95 -3.35
C GLY A 249 8.38 -1.25 -4.38
N PHE A 250 8.48 -2.38 -5.09
CA PHE A 250 7.43 -2.77 -6.03
C PHE A 250 6.10 -3.01 -5.31
N GLU A 251 6.14 -3.63 -4.13
CA GLU A 251 4.98 -3.87 -3.28
C GLU A 251 4.42 -2.58 -2.68
N ILE A 252 5.27 -1.60 -2.34
CA ILE A 252 4.83 -0.28 -1.87
C ILE A 252 4.09 0.46 -2.99
N GLY A 253 4.62 0.41 -4.22
CA GLY A 253 3.94 0.92 -5.41
C GLY A 253 2.61 0.22 -5.67
N GLY A 254 2.58 -1.11 -5.51
CA GLY A 254 1.36 -1.91 -5.59
C GLY A 254 0.30 -1.47 -4.56
N ILE A 255 0.69 -1.19 -3.32
CA ILE A 255 -0.22 -0.68 -2.29
C ILE A 255 -0.76 0.71 -2.68
N ALA A 256 0.11 1.62 -3.15
CA ALA A 256 -0.33 2.92 -3.63
C ALA A 256 -1.37 2.78 -4.76
N GLY A 257 -1.10 1.90 -5.72
CA GLY A 257 -2.01 1.58 -6.82
C GLY A 257 -3.34 0.98 -6.36
N LEU A 258 -3.30 0.06 -5.38
CA LEU A 258 -4.51 -0.54 -4.82
C LEU A 258 -5.41 0.53 -4.20
N ILE A 259 -4.82 1.48 -3.46
CA ILE A 259 -5.54 2.60 -2.84
C ILE A 259 -6.19 3.49 -3.91
N LEU A 260 -5.43 3.90 -4.92
CA LEU A 260 -5.92 4.72 -6.04
C LEU A 260 -7.05 4.01 -6.81
N GLY A 261 -6.87 2.73 -7.11
CA GLY A 261 -7.87 1.92 -7.78
C GLY A 261 -9.15 1.76 -6.95
N ALA A 262 -9.03 1.49 -5.65
CA ALA A 262 -10.18 1.41 -4.75
C ALA A 262 -10.92 2.74 -4.65
N ALA A 263 -10.20 3.87 -4.57
CA ALA A 263 -10.79 5.21 -4.59
C ALA A 263 -11.55 5.48 -5.90
N ALA A 264 -11.00 5.09 -7.05
CA ALA A 264 -11.67 5.18 -8.36
C ALA A 264 -12.92 4.28 -8.49
N HIS A 265 -13.07 3.32 -7.59
CA HIS A 265 -14.26 2.47 -7.42
C HIS A 265 -15.15 2.89 -6.25
N ARG A 266 -14.81 3.98 -5.53
CA ARG A 266 -15.51 4.45 -4.34
C ARG A 266 -15.60 3.40 -3.24
N LYS A 267 -14.54 2.61 -3.09
CA LYS A 267 -14.43 1.55 -2.08
C LYS A 267 -13.47 2.01 -0.98
N PRO A 268 -13.88 1.92 0.30
CA PRO A 268 -12.99 2.25 1.40
C PRO A 268 -11.79 1.30 1.44
N VAL A 269 -10.68 1.79 1.99
CA VAL A 269 -9.46 1.01 2.18
C VAL A 269 -8.99 1.15 3.63
N LEU A 270 -8.83 0.03 4.32
CA LEU A 270 -8.17 -0.03 5.61
C LEU A 270 -6.66 -0.11 5.40
N VAL A 271 -5.95 0.95 5.75
CA VAL A 271 -4.49 1.00 5.72
C VAL A 271 -3.96 0.29 6.97
N ASP A 272 -3.02 -0.63 6.79
CA ASP A 272 -2.44 -1.44 7.88
C ASP A 272 -1.29 -0.68 8.60
N GLY A 273 -0.07 -1.21 8.58
CA GLY A 273 1.05 -0.66 9.33
C GLY A 273 1.88 0.38 8.56
N PHE A 274 3.12 0.54 9.01
CA PHE A 274 4.05 1.55 8.51
C PHE A 274 4.34 1.45 7.00
N ILE A 275 4.46 0.23 6.47
CA ILE A 275 4.76 0.02 5.05
C ILE A 275 3.54 0.35 4.19
N SER A 276 2.35 -0.11 4.60
CA SER A 276 1.09 0.27 3.95
C SER A 276 0.86 1.78 3.99
N THR A 277 1.23 2.43 5.10
CA THR A 277 1.20 3.89 5.25
C THR A 277 2.15 4.57 4.26
N ALA A 278 3.36 4.05 4.04
CA ALA A 278 4.26 4.59 3.02
C ALA A 278 3.65 4.49 1.61
N GLY A 279 2.97 3.38 1.29
CA GLY A 279 2.19 3.25 0.05
C GLY A 279 1.04 4.26 -0.04
N ALA A 280 0.32 4.48 1.07
CA ALA A 280 -0.74 5.48 1.15
C ALA A 280 -0.20 6.91 0.96
N MET A 281 0.95 7.25 1.55
CA MET A 281 1.60 8.55 1.35
C MET A 281 1.97 8.78 -0.12
N ILE A 282 2.49 7.75 -0.81
CA ILE A 282 2.75 7.83 -2.26
C ILE A 282 1.43 8.06 -3.01
N ALA A 283 0.36 7.32 -2.71
CA ALA A 283 -0.95 7.53 -3.33
C ALA A 283 -1.46 8.97 -3.14
N CYS A 284 -1.36 9.54 -1.93
CA CYS A 284 -1.78 10.91 -1.66
C CYS A 284 -0.95 11.98 -2.39
N VAL A 285 0.33 11.72 -2.68
CA VAL A 285 1.14 12.63 -3.50
C VAL A 285 0.74 12.56 -4.96
N LEU A 286 0.34 11.36 -5.43
CA LEU A 286 -0.08 11.13 -6.81
C LEU A 286 -1.46 11.72 -7.10
N GLU A 287 -2.43 11.53 -6.20
CA GLU A 287 -3.78 12.09 -6.28
C GLU A 287 -4.31 12.38 -4.85
N PRO A 288 -4.31 13.66 -4.42
CA PRO A 288 -4.76 14.09 -3.09
C PRO A 288 -6.26 14.01 -2.82
#